data_AF-A0A971VIJ9-F1
#
_entry.id   AF-A0A971VIJ9-F1
#
_cell.length_a   1.000
_cell.length_b   1.000
_cell.length_c   1.000
_cell.angle_alpha   90.00
_cell.angle_beta   90.00
_cell.angle_gamma   90.00
#
_symmetry.space_group_name_H-M   'P 1'
#
loop_
_entity.id
_entity.type
_entity.pdbx_description
1 polymer ?
#
loop_
_entity_poly.entity_id
_entity_poly.type
_entity_poly.pdbx_seq_one_letter_code
_entity_poly.pdbx_strand_id
1 'polypeptide(L)'
;MKKNILSILTILLITAATPAFCEITLSEFSTYNSKIDGFEAKIVTPMIRGLADKKIENEINSNFRVKAKAAISEYENYVVEETNKSPKTEGHFALISDVIVKTNNEKILAFD
;
A
#
# COMPACT_ATOMS: atom_id res chain seq x y z
N MET A 1 51.70 -45.23 -31.43
CA MET A 1 51.55 -44.30 -30.28
C MET A 1 51.19 -42.90 -30.79
N LYS A 2 49.96 -42.45 -30.56
CA LYS A 2 49.58 -41.02 -30.46
C LYS A 2 48.13 -40.98 -29.95
N LYS A 3 47.95 -40.69 -28.65
CA LYS A 3 46.65 -40.39 -28.05
C LYS A 3 46.46 -38.88 -28.15
N ASN A 4 45.58 -38.43 -29.05
CA ASN A 4 45.09 -37.05 -29.05
C ASN A 4 43.95 -36.98 -28.05
N ILE A 5 44.22 -36.44 -26.86
CA ILE A 5 43.18 -36.07 -25.91
C ILE A 5 42.93 -34.57 -26.11
N LEU A 6 41.82 -34.27 -26.77
CA LEU A 6 41.33 -32.91 -26.97
C LEU A 6 40.69 -32.45 -25.66
N SER A 7 41.42 -31.68 -24.84
CA SER A 7 40.86 -31.02 -23.66
C SER A 7 39.97 -29.86 -24.09
N ILE A 8 38.65 -30.05 -24.00
CA ILE A 8 37.66 -28.99 -24.15
C ILE A 8 37.62 -28.24 -22.81
N LEU A 9 38.15 -27.02 -22.79
CA LEU A 9 38.05 -26.10 -21.67
C LEU A 9 36.66 -25.46 -21.70
N THR A 10 35.71 -26.02 -20.95
CA THR A 10 34.39 -25.41 -20.75
C THR A 10 34.52 -24.24 -19.77
N ILE A 11 34.53 -23.02 -20.28
CA ILE A 11 34.43 -21.81 -19.44
C ILE A 11 32.97 -21.71 -18.98
N LEU A 12 32.73 -22.07 -17.72
CA LEU A 12 31.45 -21.84 -17.06
C LEU A 12 31.34 -20.34 -16.75
N LEU A 13 30.65 -19.58 -17.61
CA LEU A 13 30.23 -18.23 -17.25
C LEU A 13 29.20 -18.32 -16.12
N ILE A 14 29.65 -18.04 -14.90
CA ILE A 14 28.75 -17.78 -13.77
C ILE A 14 28.13 -16.42 -14.06
N THR A 15 26.91 -16.41 -14.62
CA THR A 15 26.07 -15.21 -14.62
C THR A 15 25.73 -14.93 -13.16
N ALA A 16 26.44 -14.00 -12.52
CA ALA A 16 26.03 -13.47 -11.24
C ALA A 16 24.65 -12.83 -11.45
N ALA A 17 23.60 -13.50 -10.98
CA ALA A 17 22.27 -12.89 -10.90
C ALA A 17 22.43 -11.68 -9.98
N THR A 18 22.42 -10.48 -10.57
CA THR A 18 22.34 -9.26 -9.77
C THR A 18 21.07 -9.37 -8.96
N PRO A 19 21.12 -9.29 -7.61
CA PRO A 19 19.92 -9.27 -6.82
C PRO A 19 19.08 -8.10 -7.34
N ALA A 20 17.86 -8.40 -7.79
CA ALA A 20 16.91 -7.37 -8.11
C ALA A 20 16.75 -6.53 -6.84
N PHE A 21 17.23 -5.29 -6.86
CA PHE A 21 16.90 -4.32 -5.83
C PHE A 21 15.38 -4.18 -5.90
N CYS A 22 14.70 -4.81 -4.95
CA CYS A 22 13.26 -4.68 -4.81
C CYS A 22 13.02 -3.31 -4.19
N GLU A 23 12.72 -2.32 -5.02
CA GLU A 23 12.40 -0.96 -4.56
C GLU A 23 11.17 -1.00 -3.65
N ILE A 24 11.26 -0.34 -2.50
CA ILE A 24 10.12 -0.21 -1.60
C ILE A 24 9.15 0.79 -2.23
N THR A 25 7.93 0.35 -2.48
CA THR A 25 6.89 1.15 -3.14
C THR A 25 5.68 1.31 -2.25
N LEU A 26 5.06 2.48 -2.33
CA LEU A 26 3.76 2.78 -1.72
C LEU A 26 2.72 2.86 -2.84
N SER A 27 1.57 2.23 -2.64
CA SER A 27 0.45 2.25 -3.58
C SER A 27 -0.87 2.34 -2.82
N GLU A 28 -1.91 2.83 -3.48
CA GLU A 28 -3.27 2.76 -2.96
C GLU A 28 -3.82 1.35 -3.17
N PHE A 29 -4.15 0.65 -2.09
CA PHE A 29 -4.79 -0.67 -2.17
C PHE A 29 -6.28 -0.56 -2.49
N SER A 30 -6.96 0.38 -1.82
CA SER A 30 -8.38 0.64 -2.01
C SER A 30 -8.73 2.04 -1.56
N THR A 31 -9.77 2.61 -2.15
CA THR A 31 -10.30 3.92 -1.76
C THR A 31 -11.80 3.81 -1.56
N TYR A 32 -12.25 4.13 -0.35
CA TYR A 32 -13.67 4.29 -0.03
C TYR A 32 -14.09 5.72 -0.39
N ASN A 33 -15.19 5.84 -1.14
CA ASN A 33 -15.77 7.13 -1.50
C ASN A 33 -17.26 7.12 -1.15
N SER A 34 -17.73 8.18 -0.50
CA SER A 34 -19.14 8.40 -0.20
C SER A 34 -19.50 9.87 -0.41
N LYS A 35 -20.68 10.11 -0.95
CA LYS A 35 -21.27 11.45 -1.10
C LYS A 35 -22.79 11.31 -0.97
N ILE A 36 -23.31 11.64 0.21
CA ILE A 36 -24.72 11.48 0.57
C ILE A 36 -25.17 12.78 1.22
N ASP A 37 -26.09 13.51 0.59
CA ASP A 37 -26.81 14.65 1.15
C ASP A 37 -25.93 15.63 1.97
N GLY A 38 -24.75 16.00 1.46
CA GLY A 38 -23.81 16.94 2.12
C GLY A 38 -22.78 16.30 3.07
N PHE A 39 -22.88 14.99 3.32
CA PHE A 39 -21.84 14.21 3.98
C PHE A 39 -20.92 13.58 2.94
N GLU A 40 -19.61 13.75 3.09
CA GLU A 40 -18.62 13.26 2.14
C GLU A 40 -17.52 12.44 2.82
N ALA A 41 -17.00 11.42 2.14
CA ALA A 41 -15.82 10.72 2.59
C ALA A 41 -14.95 10.30 1.40
N LYS A 42 -13.63 10.44 1.57
CA LYS A 42 -12.59 9.81 0.75
C LYS A 42 -11.56 9.22 1.70
N ILE A 43 -11.49 7.89 1.77
CA ILE A 43 -10.57 7.20 2.68
C ILE A 43 -9.71 6.23 1.87
N VAL A 44 -8.44 6.59 1.73
CA VAL A 44 -7.42 5.79 1.04
C VAL A 44 -6.83 4.78 2.01
N THR A 45 -6.74 3.53 1.58
CA THR A 45 -6.00 2.48 2.27
C THR A 45 -4.64 2.29 1.58
N PRO A 46 -3.53 2.72 2.19
CA PRO A 46 -2.22 2.49 1.61
C PRO A 46 -1.80 1.02 1.67
N MET A 47 -0.87 0.66 0.79
CA MET A 47 -0.16 -0.61 0.79
C MET A 47 1.29 -0.40 0.40
N ILE A 48 2.19 -0.91 1.23
CA ILE A 48 3.61 -1.00 0.94
C ILE A 48 3.97 -2.36 0.33
N ARG A 49 4.95 -2.34 -0.57
CA ARG A 49 5.56 -3.53 -1.17
C ARG A 49 7.07 -3.35 -1.27
N GLY A 50 7.81 -4.45 -1.34
CA GLY A 50 9.25 -4.44 -1.58
C GLY A 50 10.10 -4.49 -0.31
N LEU A 51 9.49 -4.62 0.88
CA LEU A 51 10.26 -4.90 2.09
C LEU A 51 10.87 -6.31 2.01
N ALA A 52 12.12 -6.41 2.45
CA ALA A 52 12.84 -7.68 2.57
C ALA A 52 12.18 -8.61 3.62
N ASP A 53 11.70 -8.03 4.73
CA ASP A 53 10.92 -8.76 5.73
C ASP A 53 9.43 -8.71 5.39
N LYS A 54 8.92 -9.83 4.87
CA LYS A 54 7.50 -9.98 4.50
C LYS A 54 6.55 -10.07 5.68
N LYS A 55 7.03 -10.47 6.87
CA LYS A 55 6.20 -10.46 8.08
C LYS A 55 5.90 -9.01 8.47
N ILE A 56 6.92 -8.16 8.48
CA ILE A 56 6.78 -6.73 8.77
C ILE A 56 5.90 -6.04 7.70
N GLU A 57 6.13 -6.35 6.41
CA GLU A 57 5.28 -5.84 5.31
C GLU A 57 3.80 -6.15 5.52
N ASN A 58 3.50 -7.41 5.86
CA ASN A 58 2.14 -7.86 6.08
C ASN A 58 1.51 -7.23 7.33
N GLU A 59 2.28 -7.06 8.40
CA GLU A 59 1.83 -6.41 9.63
C GLU A 59 1.47 -4.93 9.37
N ILE A 60 2.36 -4.19 8.69
CA ILE A 60 2.12 -2.80 8.32
C ILE A 60 0.87 -2.66 7.44
N ASN A 61 0.77 -3.47 6.39
CA ASN A 61 -0.40 -3.46 5.50
C ASN A 61 -1.69 -3.87 6.22
N SER A 62 -1.61 -4.78 7.19
CA SER A 62 -2.76 -5.16 8.02
C SER A 62 -3.21 -3.99 8.90
N ASN A 63 -2.26 -3.28 9.50
CA ASN A 63 -2.56 -2.10 10.31
C ASN A 63 -3.23 -0.99 9.48
N PHE A 64 -2.81 -0.76 8.24
CA PHE A 64 -3.49 0.17 7.34
C PHE A 64 -4.94 -0.23 7.07
N ARG A 65 -5.20 -1.51 6.77
CA ARG A 65 -6.56 -2.01 6.55
C ARG A 65 -7.45 -1.86 7.79
N VAL A 66 -6.92 -2.16 8.97
CA VAL A 66 -7.67 -2.03 10.23
C VAL A 66 -8.05 -0.57 10.48
N LYS A 67 -7.10 0.36 10.30
CA LYS A 67 -7.34 1.80 10.48
C LYS A 67 -8.34 2.35 9.46
N ALA A 68 -8.20 2.00 8.18
CA ALA A 68 -9.13 2.42 7.15
C ALA A 68 -10.56 1.91 7.41
N LYS A 69 -10.70 0.64 7.82
CA LYS A 69 -12.00 0.06 8.18
C LYS A 69 -12.63 0.77 9.39
N ALA A 70 -11.83 1.11 10.39
CA ALA A 70 -12.30 1.87 11.54
C ALA A 70 -12.82 3.25 11.14
N ALA A 71 -12.06 4.00 10.31
CA ALA A 71 -12.45 5.32 9.82
C ALA A 71 -13.73 5.28 8.96
N ILE A 72 -13.87 4.25 8.10
CA ILE A 72 -15.10 4.03 7.32
C ILE A 72 -16.28 3.81 8.25
N SER A 73 -16.15 2.90 9.23
CA SER A 73 -17.22 2.60 10.17
C SER A 73 -17.62 3.81 11.02
N GLU A 74 -16.65 4.63 11.44
CA GLU A 74 -16.91 5.85 12.20
C GLU A 74 -17.69 6.88 11.37
N TYR A 75 -17.29 7.08 10.10
CA TYR A 75 -18.03 7.94 9.17
C TYR A 75 -19.46 7.44 8.93
N GLU A 76 -19.64 6.15 8.64
CA GLU A 76 -20.97 5.59 8.35
C GLU A 76 -21.90 5.69 9.57
N ASN A 77 -21.39 5.39 10.76
CA ASN A 77 -22.15 5.55 11.99
C ASN A 77 -22.54 7.01 12.23
N TYR A 78 -21.62 7.95 12.00
CA TYR A 78 -21.92 9.38 12.13
C TYR A 78 -23.01 9.83 11.16
N VAL A 79 -22.94 9.44 9.89
CA VAL A 79 -23.98 9.78 8.89
C VAL A 79 -25.34 9.20 9.29
N VAL A 80 -25.38 7.94 9.72
CA VAL A 80 -26.62 7.30 10.19
C VAL A 80 -27.20 8.01 11.41
N GLU A 81 -26.36 8.38 12.38
CA GLU A 81 -26.82 9.11 13.58
C GLU A 81 -27.39 10.48 13.23
N GLU A 82 -26.72 11.25 12.37
CA GLU A 82 -27.17 12.60 11.99
C GLU A 82 -28.44 12.57 11.14
N THR A 83 -28.53 11.64 10.17
CA THR A 83 -29.72 11.49 9.32
C THR A 83 -30.94 11.01 10.11
N ASN A 84 -30.74 10.18 11.15
CA ASN A 84 -31.83 9.76 12.04
C ASN A 84 -32.31 10.89 12.96
N LYS A 85 -31.42 11.80 13.41
CA LYS A 85 -31.80 12.95 14.24
C LYS A 85 -32.66 13.95 13.48
N SER A 86 -32.38 14.14 12.19
CA SER A 86 -33.19 15.00 11.33
C SER A 86 -33.15 14.49 9.88
N PRO A 87 -34.23 13.82 9.41
CA PRO A 87 -34.32 13.23 8.08
C PRO A 87 -34.25 14.23 6.91
N LYS A 88 -34.24 15.53 7.20
CA LYS A 88 -34.10 16.61 6.22
C LYS A 88 -32.77 17.36 6.36
N THR A 89 -31.84 16.86 7.17
CA THR A 89 -30.53 17.50 7.35
C THR A 89 -29.71 17.34 6.09
N GLU A 90 -29.32 18.48 5.52
CA GLU A 90 -28.17 18.53 4.62
C GLU A 90 -26.90 18.57 5.48
N GLY A 91 -26.02 17.59 5.29
CA GLY A 91 -24.78 17.44 6.03
C GLY A 91 -23.75 18.52 5.69
N HIS A 92 -22.87 18.81 6.65
CA HIS A 92 -21.71 19.68 6.48
C HIS A 92 -20.47 19.02 7.08
N PHE A 93 -20.24 17.76 6.73
CA PHE A 93 -19.12 16.98 7.26
C PHE A 93 -18.43 16.22 6.14
N ALA A 94 -17.10 16.32 6.12
CA ALA A 94 -16.27 15.58 5.20
C ALA A 94 -15.12 14.89 5.95
N LEU A 95 -14.95 13.59 5.74
CA LEU A 95 -13.79 12.84 6.23
C LEU A 95 -12.86 12.49 5.07
N ILE A 96 -11.71 13.15 5.01
CA ILE A 96 -10.70 12.92 3.99
C ILE A 96 -9.43 12.36 4.64
N SER A 97 -9.11 11.11 4.29
CA SER A 97 -7.85 10.44 4.64
C SER A 97 -7.15 10.07 3.35
N ASP A 98 -6.19 10.90 2.94
CA ASP A 98 -5.38 10.69 1.75
C ASP A 98 -3.98 10.20 2.13
N VAL A 99 -3.12 9.96 1.14
CA VAL A 99 -1.73 9.56 1.34
C VAL A 99 -0.82 10.45 0.53
N ILE A 100 0.15 11.09 1.19
CA ILE A 100 1.13 11.98 0.56
C ILE A 100 2.53 11.46 0.83
N VAL A 101 3.21 10.99 -0.21
CA VAL A 101 4.63 10.61 -0.13
C VAL A 101 5.48 11.86 0.05
N LYS A 102 6.19 11.93 1.19
CA LYS A 102 7.12 13.04 1.53
C LYS A 102 8.54 12.72 1.13
N THR A 103 8.93 11.44 1.17
CA THR A 103 10.27 10.99 0.81
C THR A 103 10.17 9.60 0.22
N ASN A 104 10.78 9.40 -0.94
CA ASN A 104 10.98 8.08 -1.52
C ASN A 104 12.37 8.05 -2.18
N ASN A 105 13.29 7.31 -1.59
CA ASN A 105 14.63 7.05 -2.13
C ASN A 105 15.10 5.66 -1.70
N GLU A 106 16.29 5.26 -2.15
CA GLU A 106 16.88 3.93 -1.90
C GLU A 106 16.97 3.52 -0.42
N LYS A 107 16.88 4.46 0.52
CA LYS A 107 17.07 4.21 1.95
C LYS A 107 15.81 4.44 2.78
N ILE A 108 14.97 5.38 2.38
CA ILE A 108 13.86 5.88 3.20
C ILE A 108 12.61 6.07 2.34
N LEU A 109 11.51 5.50 2.82
CA LEU A 109 10.15 5.82 2.40
C LEU A 109 9.42 6.47 3.58
N ALA A 110 8.92 7.68 3.39
CA ALA A 110 8.11 8.42 4.37
C ALA A 110 6.88 9.03 3.69
N PHE A 111 5.72 8.91 4.34
CA PHE A 111 4.44 9.40 3.85
C PHE A 111 3.55 9.79 5.04
N ASP A 112 2.65 10.73 4.79
CA ASP A 112 1.63 11.22 5.72
C ASP A 112 0.22 10.89 5.20
#